data_AF-A0A4Q6BNB5-F1
#
_entry.id   AF-A0A4Q6BNB5-F1
#
_cell.length_a   1.000
_cell.length_b   1.000
_cell.length_c   1.000
_cell.angle_alpha   90.00
_cell.angle_beta   90.00
_cell.angle_gamma   90.00
#
_symmetry.space_group_name_H-M   'P 1'
#
loop_
_entity.id
_entity.type
_entity.pdbx_description
1 polymer ?
#
loop_
_entity_poly.entity_id
_entity_poly.type
_entity_poly.pdbx_seq_one_letter_code
_entity_poly.pdbx_strand_id
1 'polypeptide(L)'
;MSSSHGSARVIIIALFSNLGIAVAKLIGAFISGSASLLAEAVHSLVDCSNQVLLLVGSRKSQQLPDERHPLGYGREAFFWSFMVAILLFSLGGIFAIYEG
;
A
#
# COMPACT_ATOMS: atom_id res chain seq x y z
N MET A 1 2.15 -14.97 19.01
CA MET A 1 2.38 -15.36 17.60
C MET A 1 1.17 -14.87 16.81
N SER A 2 1.32 -13.78 16.03
CA SER A 2 0.21 -13.10 15.37
C SER A 2 -0.41 -13.97 14.27
N SER A 3 -1.71 -14.20 14.39
CA SER A 3 -2.57 -15.00 13.52
C SER A 3 -2.55 -14.49 12.06
N SER A 4 -1.84 -15.21 11.18
CA SER A 4 -1.72 -14.92 9.75
C SER A 4 -3.05 -14.97 8.98
N HIS A 5 -4.10 -15.56 9.55
CA HIS A 5 -5.44 -15.67 8.93
C HIS A 5 -6.28 -14.39 9.08
N GLY A 6 -5.90 -13.45 9.96
CA GLY A 6 -6.56 -12.14 10.08
C GLY A 6 -5.95 -11.06 9.16
N SER A 7 -4.70 -11.21 8.75
CA SER A 7 -3.93 -10.15 8.07
C SER A 7 -4.48 -9.82 6.68
N ALA A 8 -4.76 -10.81 5.82
CA ALA A 8 -5.25 -10.55 4.46
C ALA A 8 -6.64 -9.90 4.45
N ARG A 9 -7.54 -10.32 5.35
CA ARG A 9 -8.88 -9.74 5.47
C ARG A 9 -8.79 -8.28 5.95
N VAL A 10 -7.92 -7.99 6.91
CA VAL A 10 -7.67 -6.61 7.38
C VAL A 10 -7.10 -5.74 6.27
N ILE A 11 -6.12 -6.23 5.51
CA ILE A 11 -5.54 -5.50 4.36
C ILE A 11 -6.61 -5.21 3.30
N ILE A 12 -7.49 -6.17 3.01
CA ILE A 12 -8.58 -5.98 2.03
C ILE A 12 -9.59 -4.94 2.53
N ILE A 13 -10.01 -5.02 3.79
CA ILE A 13 -10.95 -4.05 4.38
C ILE A 13 -10.34 -2.64 4.32
N ALA A 14 -9.10 -2.51 4.78
CA ALA A 14 -8.40 -1.23 4.76
C ALA A 14 -8.22 -0.70 3.32
N LEU A 15 -8.03 -1.59 2.33
CA LEU A 15 -7.84 -1.20 0.93
C LEU A 15 -9.14 -0.56 0.40
N PHE A 16 -10.27 -1.20 0.63
CA PHE A 16 -11.57 -0.68 0.22
C PHE A 16 -11.95 0.59 0.99
N SER A 17 -11.64 0.68 2.28
CA SER A 17 -11.85 1.89 3.07
C SER A 17 -11.03 3.06 2.53
N ASN A 18 -9.74 2.87 2.28
CA ASN A 18 -8.88 3.93 1.75
C ASN A 18 -9.25 4.31 0.32
N LEU A 19 -9.70 3.35 -0.49
CA LEU A 19 -10.19 3.64 -1.83
C LEU A 19 -11.45 4.50 -1.79
N GLY A 20 -12.40 4.18 -0.90
CA GLY A 20 -13.60 4.99 -0.69
C GLY A 20 -13.27 6.41 -0.25
N ILE A 21 -12.33 6.56 0.70
CA ILE A 21 -11.85 7.87 1.16
C ILE A 21 -11.14 8.63 0.02
N ALA A 22 -10.28 7.98 -0.74
CA ALA A 22 -9.55 8.58 -1.86
C ALA A 22 -10.52 9.13 -2.92
N VAL A 23 -11.55 8.35 -3.28
CA VAL A 23 -12.59 8.78 -4.22
C VAL A 23 -13.38 9.97 -3.67
N ALA A 24 -13.80 9.92 -2.41
CA ALA A 24 -14.54 11.02 -1.78
C ALA A 24 -13.71 12.32 -1.75
N LYS A 25 -12.42 12.22 -1.39
CA LYS A 25 -11.48 13.36 -1.40
C LYS A 25 -11.24 13.90 -2.80
N LEU A 26 -11.06 13.03 -3.80
CA LEU A 26 -10.90 13.44 -5.20
C LEU A 26 -12.11 14.21 -5.71
N ILE A 27 -13.32 13.70 -5.46
CA ILE A 27 -14.57 14.40 -5.82
C ILE A 27 -14.65 15.74 -5.09
N GLY A 28 -14.37 15.77 -3.79
CA GLY A 28 -14.34 17.00 -3.01
C GLY A 28 -13.31 18.00 -3.52
N ALA A 29 -12.12 17.55 -3.91
CA ALA A 29 -11.06 18.39 -4.48
C ALA A 29 -11.50 19.00 -5.82
N PHE A 30 -12.16 18.22 -6.67
CA PHE A 30 -12.65 18.68 -7.96
C PHE A 30 -13.76 19.74 -7.81
N ILE A 31 -14.69 19.53 -6.87
CA ILE A 31 -15.78 20.47 -6.60
C ILE A 31 -15.25 21.75 -5.93
N SER A 32 -14.33 21.61 -4.98
CA SER A 32 -13.81 22.76 -4.21
C SER A 32 -12.70 23.54 -4.92
N GLY A 33 -12.02 22.94 -5.90
CA GLY A 33 -10.80 23.49 -6.49
C GLY A 33 -9.62 23.60 -5.51
N SER A 34 -9.69 22.94 -4.35
CA SER A 34 -8.68 23.08 -3.30
C SER A 34 -7.44 22.23 -3.59
N ALA A 35 -6.29 22.90 -3.71
CA ALA A 35 -4.98 22.24 -3.83
C ALA A 35 -4.65 21.37 -2.60
N SER A 36 -5.04 21.80 -1.40
CA SER A 36 -4.82 21.03 -0.17
C SER A 36 -5.66 19.75 -0.15
N LEU A 37 -6.92 19.82 -0.60
CA LEU A 37 -7.77 18.63 -0.67
C LEU A 37 -7.32 17.67 -1.77
N LEU A 38 -6.76 18.18 -2.87
CA LEU A 38 -6.13 17.38 -3.90
C LEU A 38 -4.90 16.63 -3.37
N ALA A 39 -4.02 17.30 -2.61
CA ALA A 39 -2.85 16.67 -1.97
C ALA A 39 -3.27 15.55 -1.02
N GLU A 40 -4.30 15.78 -0.20
CA GLU A 40 -4.91 14.78 0.67
C GLU A 40 -5.50 13.58 -0.10
N ALA A 41 -6.04 13.82 -1.30
CA ALA A 41 -6.57 12.76 -2.15
C ALA A 41 -5.45 11.91 -2.78
N VAL A 42 -4.36 12.54 -3.22
CA VAL A 42 -3.14 11.86 -3.70
C VAL A 42 -2.53 11.01 -2.59
N HIS A 43 -2.47 11.52 -1.36
CA HIS A 43 -2.00 10.75 -0.21
C HIS A 43 -2.82 9.46 0.00
N SER A 44 -4.15 9.57 0.01
CA SER A 44 -5.02 8.40 0.14
C SER A 44 -4.86 7.38 -1.01
N LEU A 45 -4.46 7.84 -2.20
CA LEU A 45 -4.11 6.98 -3.34
C LEU A 45 -2.79 6.22 -3.12
N VAL A 46 -1.79 6.88 -2.54
CA VAL A 46 -0.52 6.25 -2.14
C VAL A 46 -0.76 5.16 -1.09
N ASP A 47 -1.63 5.41 -0.12
CA ASP A 47 -2.01 4.41 0.89
C ASP A 47 -2.74 3.21 0.30
N CYS A 48 -3.55 3.38 -0.74
CA CYS A 48 -4.13 2.26 -1.47
C CYS A 48 -3.04 1.41 -2.13
N SER A 49 -2.06 2.07 -2.76
CA SER A 49 -0.93 1.40 -3.42
C SER A 49 -0.10 0.57 -2.44
N ASN A 50 0.16 1.09 -1.24
CA ASN A 50 0.85 0.35 -0.18
C ASN A 50 0.10 -0.92 0.22
N GLN A 51 -1.22 -0.84 0.35
CA GLN A 51 -2.02 -2.00 0.73
C GLN A 51 -2.09 -3.07 -0.36
N VAL A 52 -2.09 -2.66 -1.64
CA VAL A 52 -1.95 -3.59 -2.76
C VAL A 52 -0.61 -4.32 -2.67
N LEU A 53 0.50 -3.60 -2.42
CA LEU A 53 1.82 -4.21 -2.28
C LEU A 53 1.90 -5.19 -1.09
N LEU A 54 1.31 -4.83 0.05
CA LEU A 54 1.23 -5.71 1.21
C LEU A 54 0.38 -6.96 0.91
N LEU A 55 -0.72 -6.81 0.18
CA LEU A 55 -1.56 -7.94 -0.23
C LEU A 55 -0.81 -8.88 -1.19
N VAL A 56 -0.10 -8.32 -2.17
CA VAL A 56 0.75 -9.08 -3.10
C VAL A 56 1.82 -9.82 -2.30
N GLY A 57 2.53 -9.13 -1.41
CA GLY A 57 3.58 -9.72 -0.58
C GLY A 57 3.09 -10.82 0.35
N SER A 58 1.90 -10.63 0.93
CA SER A 58 1.24 -11.65 1.75
C SER A 58 0.94 -12.90 0.93
N ARG A 59 0.31 -12.76 -0.25
CA ARG A 59 0.00 -13.89 -1.15
C ARG A 59 1.26 -14.63 -1.61
N LYS A 60 2.26 -13.87 -2.03
CA LYS A 60 3.59 -14.33 -2.45
C LYS A 60 4.29 -15.12 -1.35
N SER A 61 4.27 -14.62 -0.12
CA SER A 61 4.85 -15.30 1.04
C SER A 61 4.19 -16.62 1.44
N GLN A 62 2.93 -16.82 1.05
CA GLN A 62 2.16 -18.04 1.33
C GLN A 62 2.23 -19.06 0.20
N GLN A 63 2.99 -18.78 -0.87
CA GLN A 63 3.17 -19.71 -1.98
C GLN A 63 3.87 -20.99 -1.52
N LEU A 64 3.38 -22.15 -2.00
CA LEU A 64 3.94 -23.44 -1.64
C LEU A 64 5.40 -23.56 -2.11
N PRO A 65 6.24 -24.33 -1.38
CA PRO A 65 7.60 -24.65 -1.82
C PRO A 65 7.62 -25.33 -3.18
N ASP A 66 8.64 -25.03 -3.98
CA ASP A 66 8.86 -25.61 -5.31
C ASP A 66 10.34 -25.99 -5.45
N GLU A 67 10.74 -26.69 -6.52
CA GLU A 67 12.12 -27.16 -6.72
C GLU A 67 13.17 -26.05 -6.64
N ARG A 68 12.79 -24.82 -7.04
CA ARG A 68 13.64 -23.62 -6.93
C ARG A 68 13.69 -23.00 -5.54
N HIS A 69 12.67 -23.23 -4.71
CA HIS A 69 12.55 -22.70 -3.35
C HIS A 69 12.08 -23.80 -2.39
N PRO A 70 12.97 -24.76 -2.05
CA PRO A 70 12.62 -25.91 -1.21
C PRO A 70 12.25 -25.53 0.24
N LEU A 71 12.66 -24.33 0.69
CA LEU A 71 12.29 -23.77 2.00
C LEU A 71 11.00 -22.93 1.97
N GLY A 72 10.35 -22.80 0.80
CA GLY A 72 9.15 -21.97 0.61
C GLY A 72 9.42 -20.48 0.44
N TYR A 73 8.35 -19.71 0.29
CA TYR A 73 8.39 -18.29 -0.08
C TYR A 73 8.21 -17.32 1.10
N GLY A 74 8.23 -17.79 2.35
CA GLY A 74 7.93 -16.95 3.53
C GLY A 74 8.80 -15.68 3.65
N ARG A 75 10.02 -15.66 3.10
CA ARG A 75 10.91 -14.49 3.09
C ARG A 75 10.47 -13.40 2.10
N GLU A 76 9.60 -13.70 1.13
CA GLU A 76 9.11 -12.71 0.18
C GLU A 76 8.33 -11.58 0.89
N ALA A 77 7.68 -11.84 2.03
CA ALA A 77 7.02 -10.80 2.80
C ALA A 77 7.97 -9.63 3.14
N PHE A 78 9.22 -9.91 3.54
CA PHE A 78 10.21 -8.88 3.85
C PHE A 78 10.63 -8.10 2.61
N PHE A 79 10.76 -8.77 1.45
CA PHE A 79 11.06 -8.13 0.18
C PHE A 79 9.97 -7.14 -0.22
N TRP A 80 8.70 -7.54 -0.10
CA TRP A 80 7.57 -6.67 -0.41
C TRP A 80 7.41 -5.53 0.61
N SER A 81 7.66 -5.75 1.90
CA SER A 81 7.71 -4.67 2.90
C SER A 81 8.84 -3.68 2.63
N PHE A 82 10.00 -4.15 2.18
CA PHE A 82 11.11 -3.29 1.77
C PHE A 82 10.76 -2.46 0.52
N MET A 83 10.06 -3.06 -0.45
CA MET A 83 9.57 -2.35 -1.63
C MET A 83 8.60 -1.22 -1.27
N VAL A 84 7.69 -1.46 -0.32
CA VAL A 84 6.78 -0.43 0.23
C VAL A 84 7.58 0.71 0.86
N ALA A 85 8.62 0.40 1.64
CA ALA A 85 9.48 1.42 2.26
C ALA A 85 10.19 2.29 1.21
N ILE A 86 10.72 1.69 0.13
CA ILE A 86 11.31 2.43 -0.99
C ILE A 86 10.27 3.35 -1.64
N LEU A 87 9.06 2.85 -1.89
CA LEU A 87 8.01 3.62 -2.54
C LEU A 87 7.59 4.83 -1.70
N LEU A 88 7.35 4.62 -0.40
CA LEU A 88 7.04 5.69 0.55
C LEU A 88 8.17 6.72 0.66
N PHE A 89 9.40 6.25 0.78
CA PHE A 89 10.57 7.13 0.87
C PHE A 89 10.76 7.95 -0.40
N SER A 90 10.59 7.33 -1.57
CA SER A 90 10.77 8.01 -2.86
C SER A 90 9.69 9.06 -3.07
N LEU A 91 8.42 8.73 -2.80
CA LEU A 91 7.32 9.68 -2.92
C LEU A 91 7.47 10.84 -1.93
N GLY A 92 7.79 10.54 -0.66
CA GLY A 92 8.03 11.57 0.35
C GLY A 92 9.24 12.45 0.04
N GLY A 93 10.34 11.86 -0.43
CA GLY A 93 11.55 12.58 -0.82
C GLY A 93 11.35 13.47 -2.04
N ILE A 94 10.65 12.97 -3.07
CA ILE A 94 10.27 13.76 -4.24
C ILE A 94 9.40 14.94 -3.81
N PHE A 95 8.35 14.68 -3.02
CA PHE A 95 7.47 15.73 -2.52
C PHE A 95 8.23 16.79 -1.72
N ALA A 96 9.16 16.39 -0.84
CA ALA A 96 10.00 17.30 -0.06
C ALA A 96 10.91 18.17 -0.94
N ILE A 97 11.35 17.69 -2.11
CA ILE A 97 12.13 18.50 -3.06
C ILE A 97 11.23 19.48 -3.82
N TYR A 98 9.98 19.11 -4.11
CA TYR A 98 9.04 19.96 -4.85
C TYR A 98 8.42 21.07 -3.99
N GLU A 99 8.15 20.82 -2.71
CA GLU A 99 7.57 21.80 -1.79
C GLU A 99 8.59 22.48 -0.86
N GLY A 100 9.83 21.96 -0.80
CA GLY A 100 10.93 22.47 0.03
C GLY A 100 11.75 23.58 -0.60
#